data_AF-A4FGS8-F1
#
_entry.id   AF-A4FGS8-F1
#
_cell.length_a   1.000
_cell.length_b   1.000
_cell.length_c   1.000
_cell.angle_alpha   90.00
_cell.angle_beta   90.00
_cell.angle_gamma   90.00
#
_symmetry.space_group_name_H-M   'P 1'
#
loop_
_entity.id
_entity.type
_entity.pdbx_description
1 polymer ?
#
loop_
_entity_poly.entity_id
_entity_poly.type
_entity_poly.pdbx_seq_one_letter_code
_entity_poly.pdbx_strand_id
1 'polypeptide(L)'
;MRLRDWPVNVIPRNSGDVAAAVELLCRRVQWTDANRGVLERLLEPWFAEGWHVQALLHALDHRPDGSAQNRRGKDETADEFVRNRLRYWFDESPQAETAHSKLPPPKPGLEFGRYLALAQERQRREAPRQAARLTERGERARARARGIARSRVDPVQRGREQAERMRTAMDSLLPPGGTAPEPQPVGSPPRRLRDSTRDIADFAARRSLIRSDPRVRRCVQEIADSGGKPTREQIQVLRGAVLQARQSARLASLDASAPGPDLTPDAQRILDFLENVVDTASPVDATLAALEQ
;
A
#
# COMPACT_ATOMS: atom_id res chain seq x y z
N MET A 1 24.86 -20.48 10.22
CA MET A 1 23.63 -19.65 10.30
C MET A 1 22.69 -20.15 9.21
N ARG A 2 21.65 -20.94 9.55
CA ARG A 2 20.65 -21.36 8.54
C ARG A 2 19.70 -20.19 8.32
N LEU A 3 19.64 -19.66 7.10
CA LEU A 3 18.63 -18.67 6.75
C LEU A 3 17.26 -19.33 6.86
N ARG A 4 16.31 -18.65 7.51
CA ARG A 4 14.91 -19.12 7.56
C ARG A 4 14.28 -19.15 6.17
N ASP A 5 14.73 -18.26 5.28
CA ASP A 5 14.26 -18.14 3.90
C ASP A 5 15.43 -17.74 2.98
N TRP A 6 15.50 -18.33 1.78
CA TRP A 6 16.48 -17.93 0.77
C TRP A 6 16.19 -16.49 0.29
N PRO A 7 17.21 -15.64 0.03
CA PRO A 7 16.99 -14.30 -0.48
C PRO A 7 16.61 -14.31 -1.97
N VAL A 8 15.62 -13.51 -2.37
CA VAL A 8 15.04 -13.54 -3.73
C VAL A 8 16.02 -13.06 -4.82
N ASN A 9 16.99 -12.21 -4.46
CA ASN A 9 17.96 -11.60 -5.37
C ASN A 9 19.36 -12.21 -5.29
N VAL A 10 19.50 -13.36 -4.62
CA VAL A 10 20.79 -14.05 -4.49
C VAL A 10 20.87 -15.24 -5.41
N ILE A 11 22.02 -15.35 -6.08
CA ILE A 11 22.35 -16.43 -7.01
C ILE A 11 22.71 -17.69 -6.21
N PRO A 12 21.97 -18.80 -6.34
CA PRO A 12 22.30 -20.08 -5.73
C PRO A 12 23.60 -20.65 -6.31
N ARG A 13 24.47 -21.22 -5.48
CA ARG A 13 25.76 -21.79 -5.94
C ARG A 13 25.91 -23.29 -5.75
N ASN A 14 25.25 -23.84 -4.74
CA ASN A 14 25.30 -25.27 -4.44
C ASN A 14 23.89 -25.88 -4.48
N SER A 15 23.80 -27.21 -4.49
CA SER A 15 22.51 -27.91 -4.58
C SER A 15 21.55 -27.56 -3.43
N GLY A 16 22.07 -27.30 -2.22
CA GLY A 16 21.25 -26.86 -1.08
C GLY A 16 20.66 -25.47 -1.28
N ASP A 17 21.44 -24.54 -1.84
CA ASP A 17 21.00 -23.20 -2.21
C ASP A 17 19.94 -23.27 -3.32
N VAL A 18 20.15 -24.15 -4.31
CA VAL A 18 19.22 -24.37 -5.43
C VAL A 18 17.88 -24.88 -4.89
N ALA A 19 17.88 -25.91 -4.03
CA ALA A 19 16.66 -26.41 -3.40
C ALA A 19 15.94 -25.30 -2.59
N ALA A 20 16.68 -24.50 -1.82
CA ALA A 20 16.09 -23.39 -1.06
C ALA A 20 15.51 -22.28 -1.95
N ALA A 21 16.16 -22.00 -3.09
CA ALA A 21 15.69 -21.04 -4.08
C ALA A 21 14.45 -21.53 -4.83
N VAL A 22 14.38 -22.82 -5.18
CA VAL A 22 13.22 -23.45 -5.80
C VAL A 22 12.04 -23.50 -4.83
N GLU A 23 12.26 -23.81 -3.55
CA GLU A 23 11.22 -23.76 -2.54
C GLU A 23 10.64 -22.35 -2.40
N LEU A 24 11.51 -21.34 -2.39
CA LEU A 24 11.10 -19.94 -2.37
C LEU A 24 10.27 -19.56 -3.60
N LEU A 25 10.68 -20.02 -4.80
CA LEU A 25 9.96 -19.79 -6.05
C LEU A 25 8.56 -20.40 -5.97
N CYS A 26 8.45 -21.69 -5.63
CA CYS A 26 7.18 -22.40 -5.56
C CYS A 26 6.22 -21.74 -4.55
N ARG A 27 6.73 -21.32 -3.39
CA ARG A 27 5.93 -20.61 -2.38
C ARG A 27 5.44 -19.24 -2.88
N ARG A 28 6.26 -18.50 -3.62
CA ARG A 28 5.89 -17.17 -4.14
C ARG A 28 4.80 -17.23 -5.21
N VAL A 29 4.85 -18.24 -6.07
CA VAL A 29 3.84 -18.45 -7.13
C VAL A 29 2.69 -19.37 -6.67
N GLN A 30 2.75 -19.87 -5.43
CA GLN A 30 1.74 -20.75 -4.83
C GLN A 30 1.53 -22.07 -5.59
N TRP A 31 2.61 -22.63 -6.16
CA TRP A 31 2.55 -23.93 -6.83
C TRP A 31 2.63 -25.07 -5.82
N THR A 32 1.46 -25.50 -5.34
CA THR A 32 1.35 -26.64 -4.42
C THR A 32 1.60 -27.98 -5.11
N ASP A 33 1.40 -28.03 -6.42
CA ASP A 33 1.50 -29.22 -7.28
C ASP A 33 2.89 -29.41 -7.92
N ALA A 34 3.82 -28.47 -7.69
CA ALA A 34 5.14 -28.50 -8.32
C ALA A 34 6.00 -29.67 -7.84
N ASN A 35 6.56 -30.41 -8.80
CA ASN A 35 7.62 -31.38 -8.53
C ASN A 35 8.96 -30.65 -8.35
N ARG A 36 9.32 -30.41 -7.09
CA ARG A 36 10.54 -29.67 -6.70
C ARG A 36 11.82 -30.25 -7.30
N GLY A 37 11.99 -31.57 -7.27
CA GLY A 37 13.19 -32.22 -7.83
C GLY A 37 13.28 -32.14 -9.36
N VAL A 38 12.16 -31.94 -10.06
CA VAL A 38 12.18 -31.65 -11.51
C VAL A 38 12.55 -30.18 -11.74
N LEU A 39 11.95 -29.26 -10.98
CA LEU A 39 12.26 -27.82 -11.09
C LEU A 39 13.71 -27.51 -10.71
N GLU A 40 14.27 -28.17 -9.69
CA GLU A 40 15.69 -28.05 -9.32
C GLU A 40 16.60 -28.38 -10.50
N ARG A 41 16.40 -29.55 -11.14
CA ARG A 41 17.18 -29.95 -12.32
C ARG A 41 16.96 -29.04 -13.52
N LEU A 42 15.74 -28.51 -13.69
CA LEU A 42 15.42 -27.58 -14.77
C LEU A 42 16.09 -26.22 -14.58
N LEU A 43 16.17 -25.72 -13.34
CA LEU A 43 16.60 -24.36 -13.01
C LEU A 43 18.07 -24.26 -12.61
N GLU A 44 18.72 -25.36 -12.21
CA GLU A 44 20.15 -25.39 -11.89
C GLU A 44 21.02 -24.80 -13.02
N PRO A 45 20.81 -25.11 -14.32
CA PRO A 45 21.58 -24.49 -15.40
C PRO A 45 21.30 -23.00 -15.59
N TRP A 46 20.20 -22.47 -15.08
CA TRP A 46 19.91 -21.03 -15.09
C TRP A 46 20.66 -20.34 -13.97
N PHE A 47 20.63 -20.92 -12.76
CA PHE A 47 21.36 -20.40 -11.61
C PHE A 47 22.88 -20.37 -11.86
N ALA A 48 23.43 -21.37 -12.55
CA ALA A 48 24.82 -21.39 -12.98
C ALA A 48 25.22 -20.20 -13.86
N GLU A 49 24.28 -19.68 -14.67
CA GLU A 49 24.45 -18.51 -15.55
C GLU A 49 24.17 -17.17 -14.81
N GLY A 50 24.15 -17.19 -13.48
CA GLY A 50 23.95 -16.00 -12.67
C GLY A 50 22.48 -15.56 -12.51
N TRP A 51 21.52 -16.41 -12.88
CA TRP A 51 20.12 -16.15 -12.60
C TRP A 51 19.81 -16.31 -11.11
N HIS A 52 18.74 -15.66 -10.66
CA HIS A 52 18.23 -15.75 -9.30
C HIS A 52 16.70 -15.78 -9.30
N VAL A 53 16.08 -16.10 -8.16
CA VAL A 53 14.62 -16.32 -8.07
C VAL A 53 13.82 -15.13 -8.60
N GLN A 54 14.19 -13.90 -8.28
CA GLN A 54 13.49 -12.72 -8.78
C GLN A 54 13.64 -12.53 -10.30
N ALA A 55 14.78 -12.89 -10.90
CA ALA A 55 14.95 -12.86 -12.35
C ALA A 55 14.07 -13.93 -13.02
N LEU A 56 14.01 -15.13 -12.44
CA LEU A 56 13.12 -16.19 -12.92
C LEU A 56 11.65 -15.77 -12.82
N LEU A 57 11.21 -15.22 -11.69
CA LEU A 57 9.84 -14.69 -11.55
C LEU A 57 9.52 -13.65 -12.63
N HIS A 58 10.45 -12.73 -12.91
CA HIS A 58 10.26 -11.76 -13.98
C HIS A 58 10.16 -12.42 -15.35
N ALA A 59 11.02 -13.39 -15.64
CA ALA A 59 11.03 -14.13 -16.91
C ALA A 59 9.81 -15.03 -17.10
N LEU A 60 9.13 -15.45 -16.03
CA LEU A 60 7.85 -16.16 -16.12
C LEU A 60 6.70 -15.22 -16.51
N ASP A 61 6.78 -13.95 -16.08
CA ASP A 61 5.76 -12.94 -16.36
C ASP A 61 6.01 -12.17 -17.68
N HIS A 62 7.27 -12.05 -18.11
CA HIS A 62 7.68 -11.21 -19.23
C HIS A 62 8.67 -11.93 -20.16
N ARG A 63 8.62 -11.57 -21.44
CA ARG A 63 9.62 -11.95 -22.44
C ARG A 63 10.83 -11.01 -22.38
N PRO A 64 11.95 -11.34 -23.06
CA PRO A 64 13.11 -10.44 -23.12
C PRO A 64 12.82 -9.06 -23.73
N ASP A 65 11.84 -8.98 -24.64
CA ASP A 65 11.37 -7.72 -25.24
C ASP A 65 10.49 -6.87 -24.31
N GLY A 66 10.21 -7.36 -23.09
CA GLY A 66 9.38 -6.71 -22.09
C GLY A 66 7.87 -6.95 -22.26
N SER A 67 7.44 -7.69 -23.28
CA SER A 67 6.04 -8.06 -23.46
C SER A 67 5.60 -9.07 -22.40
N ALA A 68 4.34 -8.95 -21.94
CA ALA A 68 3.79 -9.86 -20.95
C ALA A 68 3.57 -11.27 -21.54
N GLN A 69 3.87 -12.29 -20.73
CA GLN A 69 3.58 -13.68 -21.05
C GLN A 69 2.20 -14.09 -20.51
N ASN A 70 1.60 -15.10 -21.14
CA ASN A 70 0.32 -15.63 -20.70
C ASN A 70 0.45 -16.31 -19.33
N ARG A 71 -0.61 -16.16 -18.52
CA ARG A 71 -0.74 -16.89 -17.24
C ARG A 71 -0.69 -18.40 -17.47
N ARG A 72 -0.31 -19.14 -16.43
CA ARG A 72 -0.30 -20.61 -16.42
C ARG A 72 -1.70 -21.16 -16.74
N GLY A 73 -1.78 -22.09 -17.67
CA GLY A 73 -3.03 -22.80 -18.00
C GLY A 73 -3.48 -23.70 -16.84
N LYS A 74 -4.78 -24.04 -16.77
CA LYS A 74 -5.30 -24.92 -15.71
C LYS A 74 -4.73 -26.34 -15.76
N ASP A 75 -4.45 -26.84 -16.96
CA ASP A 75 -3.97 -28.21 -17.20
C ASP A 75 -2.44 -28.28 -17.39
N GLU A 76 -1.75 -27.13 -17.36
CA GLU A 76 -0.30 -27.06 -17.56
C GLU A 76 0.40 -27.31 -16.23
N THR A 77 1.31 -28.27 -16.17
CA THR A 77 2.12 -28.52 -14.95
C THR A 77 3.09 -27.37 -14.67
N ALA A 78 3.54 -27.23 -13.42
CA ALA A 78 4.47 -26.14 -13.07
C ALA A 78 5.80 -26.23 -13.84
N ASP A 79 6.32 -27.44 -14.09
CA ASP A 79 7.55 -27.65 -14.83
C ASP A 79 7.39 -27.40 -16.34
N GLU A 80 6.27 -27.80 -16.94
CA GLU A 80 5.94 -27.42 -18.32
C GLU A 80 5.82 -25.92 -18.48
N PHE A 81 5.12 -25.26 -17.54
CA PHE A 81 4.98 -23.80 -17.53
C PHE A 81 6.34 -23.10 -17.49
N VAL A 82 7.20 -23.48 -16.56
CA VAL A 82 8.55 -22.91 -16.45
C VAL A 82 9.34 -23.15 -17.74
N ARG A 83 9.33 -24.37 -18.27
CA ARG A 83 10.05 -24.73 -19.51
C ARG A 83 9.57 -23.90 -20.70
N ASN A 84 8.26 -23.78 -20.88
CA ASN A 84 7.65 -23.05 -21.99
C ASN A 84 7.98 -21.56 -21.95
N ARG A 85 7.99 -20.96 -20.75
CA ARG A 85 8.24 -19.53 -20.56
C ARG A 85 9.72 -19.17 -20.64
N LEU A 86 10.59 -20.00 -20.07
CA LEU A 86 12.02 -19.79 -20.14
C LEU A 86 12.60 -20.06 -21.53
N ARG A 87 11.87 -20.77 -22.41
CA ARG A 87 12.31 -20.97 -23.80
C ARG A 87 12.58 -19.65 -24.54
N TYR A 88 11.81 -18.60 -24.26
CA TYR A 88 12.00 -17.28 -24.87
C TYR A 88 13.28 -16.57 -24.43
N TRP A 89 13.95 -17.08 -23.39
CA TRP A 89 15.17 -16.49 -22.84
C TRP A 89 16.44 -17.23 -23.29
N PHE A 90 16.33 -18.17 -24.23
CA PHE A 90 17.49 -18.65 -24.97
C PHE A 90 17.91 -17.64 -26.03
N ASP A 91 19.22 -17.55 -26.26
CA ASP A 91 19.79 -16.70 -27.29
C ASP A 91 19.70 -17.42 -28.65
N GLU A 92 18.84 -16.91 -29.52
CA GLU A 92 18.67 -17.40 -30.91
C GLU A 92 19.65 -16.70 -31.88
N SER A 93 20.56 -15.85 -31.38
CA SER A 93 21.54 -15.15 -32.22
C SER A 93 22.52 -16.14 -32.87
N PRO A 94 22.93 -15.91 -34.14
CA PRO A 94 24.00 -16.68 -34.79
C PRO A 94 25.37 -16.51 -34.11
N GLN A 95 25.49 -15.57 -33.17
CA GLN A 95 26.70 -15.35 -32.36
C GLN A 95 26.67 -16.12 -31.03
N ALA A 96 25.58 -16.83 -30.71
CA ALA A 96 25.50 -17.65 -29.50
C ALA A 96 26.60 -18.72 -29.53
N GLU A 97 27.44 -18.77 -28.49
CA GLU A 97 28.55 -19.72 -28.38
C GLU A 97 28.09 -21.18 -28.40
N THR A 98 26.83 -21.43 -28.00
CA THR A 98 26.19 -22.74 -28.04
C THR A 98 24.70 -22.60 -28.38
N ALA A 99 24.10 -23.67 -28.94
CA ALA A 99 22.66 -23.75 -29.23
C ALA A 99 21.75 -23.64 -27.98
N HIS A 100 22.32 -23.57 -26.78
CA HIS A 100 21.63 -23.45 -25.50
C HIS A 100 22.12 -22.26 -24.66
N SER A 101 22.79 -21.30 -25.31
CA SER A 101 23.18 -20.05 -24.67
C SER A 101 21.94 -19.30 -24.18
N LYS A 102 22.02 -18.74 -22.97
CA LYS A 102 20.89 -18.04 -22.33
C LYS A 102 21.15 -16.55 -22.37
N LEU A 103 20.10 -15.77 -22.59
CA LEU A 103 20.17 -14.33 -22.43
C LEU A 103 20.53 -13.97 -20.98
N PRO A 104 21.20 -12.82 -20.76
CA PRO A 104 21.52 -12.37 -19.42
C PRO A 104 20.24 -12.14 -18.61
N PRO A 105 20.29 -12.36 -17.28
CA PRO A 105 19.12 -12.14 -16.44
C PRO A 105 18.68 -10.67 -16.51
N PRO A 106 17.36 -10.39 -16.51
CA PRO A 106 16.83 -9.02 -16.65
C PRO A 106 17.29 -8.07 -15.54
N LYS A 107 17.66 -8.62 -14.37
CA LYS A 107 18.40 -7.89 -13.33
C LYS A 107 19.57 -8.76 -12.86
N PRO A 108 20.75 -8.17 -12.64
CA PRO A 108 21.88 -8.92 -12.11
C PRO A 108 21.62 -9.32 -10.65
N GLY A 109 21.91 -10.57 -10.34
CA GLY A 109 21.84 -11.10 -8.98
C GLY A 109 22.99 -10.64 -8.10
N LEU A 110 22.84 -10.85 -6.79
CA LEU A 110 23.92 -10.70 -5.82
C LEU A 110 24.53 -12.05 -5.48
N GLU A 111 25.83 -12.06 -5.24
CA GLU A 111 26.47 -13.18 -4.57
C GLU A 111 26.07 -13.23 -3.09
N PHE A 112 26.02 -14.44 -2.52
CA PHE A 112 25.61 -14.66 -1.13
C PHE A 112 26.45 -13.88 -0.11
N GLY A 113 27.78 -13.86 -0.27
CA GLY A 113 28.68 -13.11 0.62
C GLY A 113 28.41 -11.60 0.59
N ARG A 114 28.17 -11.04 -0.61
CA ARG A 114 27.81 -9.63 -0.78
C ARG A 114 26.46 -9.31 -0.16
N TYR A 115 25.48 -10.21 -0.30
CA TYR A 115 24.18 -10.07 0.35
C TYR A 115 24.32 -10.01 1.87
N LEU A 116 25.11 -10.91 2.48
CA LEU A 116 25.34 -10.90 3.93
C LEU A 116 26.03 -9.61 4.40
N ALA A 117 27.02 -9.12 3.65
CA ALA A 117 27.68 -7.85 3.98
C ALA A 117 26.69 -6.68 3.98
N LEU A 118 25.82 -6.59 2.95
CA LEU A 118 24.78 -5.56 2.88
C LEU A 118 23.73 -5.72 3.99
N ALA A 119 23.35 -6.95 4.33
CA ALA A 119 22.41 -7.22 5.42
C ALA A 119 22.98 -6.78 6.77
N GLN A 120 24.25 -7.07 7.03
CA GLN A 120 24.95 -6.60 8.24
C GLN A 120 25.08 -5.08 8.27
N GLU A 121 25.38 -4.43 7.14
CA GLU A 121 25.45 -2.98 7.06
C GLU A 121 24.09 -2.32 7.33
N ARG A 122 23.01 -2.85 6.73
CA ARG A 122 21.65 -2.40 7.04
C ARG A 122 21.32 -2.58 8.50
N GLN A 123 21.62 -3.75 9.08
CA GLN A 123 21.41 -4.00 10.50
C GLN A 123 22.18 -3.00 11.37
N ARG A 124 23.41 -2.62 11.01
CA ARG A 124 24.18 -1.60 11.73
C ARG A 124 23.59 -0.19 11.60
N ARG A 125 23.04 0.15 10.43
CA ARG A 125 22.41 1.46 10.17
C ARG A 125 21.05 1.60 10.85
N GLU A 126 20.26 0.53 10.82
CA GLU A 126 18.90 0.45 11.37
C GLU A 126 18.88 0.04 12.84
N ALA A 127 20.01 -0.46 13.37
CA ALA A 127 20.14 -0.73 14.79
C ALA A 127 19.71 0.54 15.55
N PRO A 128 18.77 0.42 16.49
CA PRO A 128 18.32 1.55 17.27
C PRO A 128 19.56 2.16 17.93
N ARG A 129 19.91 3.37 17.50
CA ARG A 129 21.01 4.11 18.11
C ARG A 129 20.65 4.21 19.58
N GLN A 130 21.48 3.62 20.46
CA GLN A 130 21.32 3.84 21.88
C GLN A 130 21.29 5.35 22.08
N ALA A 131 20.14 5.86 22.52
CA ALA A 131 19.98 7.29 22.70
C ALA A 131 21.06 7.71 23.70
N ALA A 132 22.04 8.48 23.23
CA ALA A 132 23.04 9.05 24.11
C ALA A 132 22.29 9.74 25.26
N ARG A 133 22.74 9.49 26.50
CA ARG A 133 22.18 10.19 27.66
C ARG A 133 22.18 11.68 27.33
N LEU A 134 21.00 12.29 27.40
CA LEU A 134 20.88 13.72 27.13
C LEU A 134 21.80 14.45 28.10
N THR A 135 22.57 15.40 27.59
CA THR A 135 23.27 16.33 28.47
C THR A 135 22.24 17.10 29.30
N GLU A 136 22.65 17.67 30.42
CA GLU A 136 21.76 18.46 31.27
C GLU A 136 21.04 19.59 30.49
N ARG A 137 21.73 20.17 29.50
CA ARG A 137 21.14 21.13 28.55
C ARG A 137 20.06 20.49 27.67
N GLY A 138 20.27 19.27 27.21
CA GLY A 138 19.30 18.48 26.44
C GLY A 138 18.08 18.07 27.27
N GLU A 139 18.28 17.73 28.55
CA GLU A 139 17.18 17.46 29.48
C GLU A 139 16.34 18.70 29.72
N ARG A 140 16.98 19.86 29.96
CA ARG A 140 16.29 21.15 30.09
C ARG A 140 15.54 21.54 28.82
N ALA A 141 16.13 21.33 27.64
CA ALA A 141 15.46 21.59 26.36
C ALA A 141 14.26 20.67 26.14
N ARG A 142 14.37 19.38 26.49
CA ARG A 142 13.26 18.42 26.42
C ARG A 142 12.16 18.77 27.43
N ALA A 143 12.51 19.17 28.64
CA ALA A 143 11.54 19.63 29.64
C ALA A 143 10.78 20.87 29.16
N ARG A 144 11.49 21.85 28.57
CA ARG A 144 10.86 23.04 27.94
C ARG A 144 9.96 22.66 26.76
N ALA A 145 10.41 21.79 25.86
CA ALA A 145 9.61 21.34 24.73
C ALA A 145 8.34 20.58 25.17
N ARG A 146 8.45 19.74 26.21
CA ARG A 146 7.29 19.09 26.85
C ARG A 146 6.37 20.10 27.53
N GLY A 147 6.94 21.11 28.19
CA GLY A 147 6.19 22.22 28.77
C GLY A 147 5.40 22.99 27.71
N ILE A 148 6.02 23.32 26.59
CA ILE A 148 5.39 24.00 25.43
C ILE A 148 4.32 23.10 24.79
N ALA A 149 4.58 21.80 24.65
CA ALA A 149 3.62 20.86 24.10
C ALA A 149 2.40 20.68 25.02
N ARG A 150 2.60 20.73 26.34
CA ARG A 150 1.53 20.69 27.35
C ARG A 150 0.78 22.02 27.50
N SER A 151 1.45 23.15 27.27
CA SER A 151 0.86 24.49 27.33
C SER A 151 0.21 24.93 26.02
N ARG A 152 0.45 24.21 24.92
CA ARG A 152 -0.33 24.35 23.70
C ARG A 152 -1.76 23.91 24.02
N VAL A 153 -2.65 24.92 24.07
CA VAL A 153 -4.12 24.82 24.09
C VAL A 153 -4.58 23.58 23.35
N ASP A 154 -5.45 22.83 24.01
CA ASP A 154 -6.07 21.58 23.57
C ASP A 154 -6.34 21.63 22.05
N PRO A 155 -5.77 20.71 21.25
CA PRO A 155 -6.01 20.68 19.81
C PRO A 155 -7.52 20.64 19.47
N VAL A 156 -8.36 20.11 20.36
CA VAL A 156 -9.82 20.14 20.24
C VAL A 156 -10.39 21.55 20.39
N GLN A 157 -9.92 22.33 21.35
CA GLN A 157 -10.34 23.73 21.50
C GLN A 157 -9.96 24.58 20.30
N ARG A 158 -8.74 24.41 19.76
CA ARG A 158 -8.37 25.12 18.52
C ARG A 158 -9.22 24.71 17.33
N GLY A 159 -9.58 23.43 17.22
CA GLY A 159 -10.53 22.96 16.22
C GLY A 159 -11.89 23.65 16.33
N ARG A 160 -12.42 23.75 17.56
CA ARG A 160 -13.69 24.43 17.86
C ARG A 160 -13.63 25.92 17.55
N GLU A 161 -12.58 26.61 17.97
CA GLU A 161 -12.38 28.04 17.67
C GLU A 161 -12.30 28.31 16.17
N GLN A 162 -11.65 27.42 15.41
CA GLN A 162 -11.55 27.55 13.97
C GLN A 162 -12.89 27.26 13.26
N ALA A 163 -13.66 26.28 13.75
CA ALA A 163 -15.00 25.98 13.27
C ALA A 163 -15.97 27.15 13.53
N GLU A 164 -15.93 27.76 14.71
CA GLU A 164 -16.73 28.94 15.08
C GLU A 164 -16.40 30.16 14.21
N ARG A 165 -15.11 30.40 13.95
CA ARG A 165 -14.69 31.48 13.03
C ARG A 165 -15.18 31.22 11.61
N MET A 166 -15.14 29.96 11.17
CA MET A 166 -15.63 29.59 9.85
C MET A 166 -17.14 29.72 9.76
N ARG A 167 -17.88 29.30 10.79
CA ARG A 167 -19.34 29.44 10.87
C ARG A 167 -19.76 30.90 10.85
N THR A 168 -19.13 31.73 11.69
CA THR A 168 -19.35 33.19 11.68
C THR A 168 -19.06 33.80 10.30
N ALA A 169 -17.99 33.36 9.63
CA ALA A 169 -17.67 33.81 8.28
C ALA A 169 -18.71 33.34 7.25
N MET A 170 -19.22 32.11 7.36
CA MET A 170 -20.25 31.59 6.47
C MET A 170 -21.60 32.27 6.70
N ASP A 171 -21.95 32.56 7.95
CA ASP A 171 -23.15 33.31 8.33
C ASP A 171 -23.10 34.74 7.76
N SER A 172 -21.89 35.34 7.69
CA SER A 172 -21.69 36.65 7.06
C SER A 172 -21.86 36.65 5.52
N LEU A 173 -21.84 35.47 4.89
CA LEU A 173 -22.02 35.30 3.44
C LEU A 173 -23.47 34.97 3.06
N LEU A 174 -24.38 34.79 4.02
CA LEU A 174 -25.80 34.57 3.74
C LEU A 174 -26.49 35.89 3.31
N PRO A 175 -27.29 35.89 2.22
CA PRO A 175 -28.09 37.05 1.85
C PRO A 175 -29.18 37.34 2.89
N PRO A 176 -29.61 38.61 3.05
CA PRO A 176 -30.60 38.98 4.06
C PRO A 176 -31.91 38.20 3.87
N GLY A 177 -32.28 37.41 4.88
CA GLY A 177 -33.49 36.56 4.88
C GLY A 177 -33.24 35.04 4.81
N GLY A 178 -31.98 34.58 4.70
CA GLY A 178 -31.66 33.15 4.76
C GLY A 178 -31.53 32.63 6.19
N THR A 179 -32.34 31.63 6.57
CA THR A 179 -32.17 30.89 7.84
C THR A 179 -31.31 29.65 7.63
N ALA A 180 -30.29 29.48 8.47
CA ALA A 180 -29.46 28.27 8.49
C ALA A 180 -30.29 27.06 8.99
N PRO A 181 -30.10 25.85 8.42
CA PRO A 181 -30.82 24.65 8.85
C PRO A 181 -30.38 24.21 10.26
N GLU A 182 -31.36 23.99 11.14
CA GLU A 182 -31.15 23.61 12.53
C GLU A 182 -31.06 22.07 12.67
N PRO A 183 -30.00 21.50 13.28
CA PRO A 183 -29.87 20.06 13.45
C PRO A 183 -30.65 19.54 14.68
N GLN A 184 -31.34 18.41 14.53
CA GLN A 184 -32.10 17.74 15.60
C GLN A 184 -31.27 16.68 16.34
N PRO A 185 -31.52 16.43 17.66
CA PRO A 185 -30.75 15.49 18.46
C PRO A 185 -31.45 14.13 18.63
N VAL A 186 -30.79 13.01 18.32
CA VAL A 186 -31.22 11.68 18.80
C VAL A 186 -30.04 10.72 19.04
N GLY A 187 -29.94 10.24 20.28
CA GLY A 187 -29.56 8.87 20.71
C GLY A 187 -28.19 8.28 20.35
N SER A 188 -27.35 8.01 21.37
CA SER A 188 -26.05 7.32 21.25
C SER A 188 -26.12 5.80 21.44
N PRO A 189 -25.38 4.98 20.66
CA PRO A 189 -25.07 3.58 21.01
C PRO A 189 -23.60 3.39 21.48
N PRO A 190 -23.26 2.22 22.06
CA PRO A 190 -22.07 2.04 22.90
C PRO A 190 -20.82 1.58 22.13
N ARG A 191 -19.64 1.96 22.65
CA ARG A 191 -18.31 1.58 22.15
C ARG A 191 -17.82 0.27 22.76
N ARG A 192 -17.36 -0.71 21.95
CA ARG A 192 -16.19 -1.58 22.27
C ARG A 192 -15.44 -2.12 21.03
N LEU A 193 -14.12 -1.95 21.09
CA LEU A 193 -12.98 -2.77 20.59
C LEU A 193 -13.02 -3.48 19.21
N ARG A 194 -12.13 -3.04 18.30
CA ARG A 194 -11.10 -3.84 17.59
C ARG A 194 -10.34 -2.94 16.60
N ASP A 195 -9.13 -2.53 16.97
CA ASP A 195 -8.43 -1.42 16.32
C ASP A 195 -7.98 -1.70 14.87
N SER A 196 -7.62 -2.93 14.50
CA SER A 196 -7.09 -3.21 13.14
C SER A 196 -8.15 -3.24 12.04
N THR A 197 -9.31 -3.88 12.27
CA THR A 197 -10.42 -3.88 11.32
C THR A 197 -11.07 -2.51 11.24
N ARG A 198 -11.13 -1.78 12.37
CA ARG A 198 -11.63 -0.40 12.42
C ARG A 198 -10.74 0.55 11.64
N ASP A 199 -9.42 0.41 11.70
CA ASP A 199 -8.50 1.25 10.92
C ASP A 199 -8.65 1.04 9.40
N ILE A 200 -8.86 -0.21 8.97
CA ILE A 200 -9.12 -0.56 7.56
C ILE A 200 -10.48 0.00 7.12
N ALA A 201 -11.51 -0.16 7.95
CA ALA A 201 -12.84 0.35 7.67
C ALA A 201 -12.91 1.89 7.69
N ASP A 202 -12.15 2.55 8.56
CA ASP A 202 -12.01 4.01 8.61
C ASP A 202 -11.25 4.55 7.38
N PHE A 203 -10.22 3.83 6.93
CA PHE A 203 -9.55 4.14 5.66
C PHE A 203 -10.49 3.98 4.45
N ALA A 204 -11.26 2.89 4.41
CA ALA A 204 -12.24 2.61 3.37
C ALA A 204 -13.35 3.67 3.33
N ALA A 205 -13.92 4.03 4.48
CA ALA A 205 -14.95 5.04 4.61
C ALA A 205 -14.47 6.43 4.15
N ARG A 206 -13.24 6.83 4.54
CA ARG A 206 -12.64 8.09 4.06
C ARG A 206 -12.45 8.12 2.55
N ARG A 207 -12.04 7.01 1.95
CA ARG A 207 -11.88 6.90 0.49
C ARG A 207 -13.23 6.96 -0.23
N SER A 208 -14.26 6.33 0.32
CA SER A 208 -15.62 6.41 -0.19
C SER A 208 -16.14 7.85 -0.19
N LEU A 209 -15.98 8.57 0.93
CA LEU A 209 -16.37 9.97 1.02
C LEU A 209 -15.70 10.85 -0.04
N ILE A 210 -14.38 10.71 -0.23
CA ILE A 210 -13.64 11.47 -1.25
C ILE A 210 -14.17 11.18 -2.67
N ARG A 211 -14.53 9.92 -2.96
CA ARG A 211 -15.12 9.52 -4.25
C ARG A 211 -16.53 10.09 -4.43
N SER A 212 -17.32 10.11 -3.35
CA SER A 212 -18.70 10.59 -3.35
C SER A 212 -18.82 12.12 -3.28
N ASP A 213 -17.72 12.84 -2.99
CA ASP A 213 -17.70 14.29 -2.86
C ASP A 213 -18.23 14.96 -4.14
N PRO A 214 -19.28 15.80 -4.05
CA PRO A 214 -19.91 16.41 -5.22
C PRO A 214 -18.95 17.23 -6.08
N ARG A 215 -17.93 17.86 -5.49
CA ARG A 215 -16.95 18.68 -6.21
C ARG A 215 -15.97 17.79 -6.96
N VAL A 216 -15.50 16.71 -6.34
CA VAL A 216 -14.64 15.72 -7.00
C VAL A 216 -15.39 15.09 -8.18
N ARG A 217 -16.65 14.66 -7.99
CA ARG A 217 -17.49 14.11 -9.06
C ARG A 217 -17.69 15.10 -10.21
N ARG A 218 -17.97 16.37 -9.90
CA ARG A 218 -18.11 17.43 -10.90
C ARG A 218 -16.82 17.62 -11.70
N CYS A 219 -15.67 17.75 -11.05
CA CYS A 219 -14.38 17.92 -11.73
C CYS A 219 -14.04 16.71 -12.63
N VAL A 220 -14.33 15.48 -12.16
CA VAL A 220 -14.11 14.27 -12.96
C VAL A 220 -15.05 14.22 -14.16
N GLN A 221 -16.32 14.60 -13.99
CA GLN A 221 -17.29 14.68 -15.07
C GLN A 221 -16.89 15.73 -16.11
N GLU A 222 -16.50 16.92 -15.68
CA GLU A 222 -16.00 17.98 -16.57
C GLU A 222 -14.76 17.55 -17.37
N ILE A 223 -13.86 16.78 -16.74
CA ILE A 223 -12.71 16.18 -17.43
C ILE A 223 -13.17 15.12 -18.44
N ALA A 224 -14.11 14.26 -18.07
CA ALA A 224 -14.63 13.22 -18.96
C ALA A 224 -15.37 13.81 -20.17
N ASP A 225 -16.20 14.82 -19.95
CA ASP A 225 -17.00 15.50 -20.98
C ASP A 225 -16.11 16.30 -21.95
N SER A 226 -14.91 16.71 -21.52
CA SER A 226 -13.95 17.42 -22.39
C SER A 226 -13.35 16.56 -23.51
N GLY A 227 -13.57 15.23 -23.48
CA GLY A 227 -13.26 14.32 -24.59
C GLY A 227 -11.78 14.20 -25.00
N GLY A 228 -10.87 14.83 -24.24
CA GLY A 228 -9.44 14.94 -24.55
C GLY A 228 -8.53 14.66 -23.34
N LYS A 229 -7.23 14.89 -23.50
CA LYS A 229 -6.28 14.80 -22.38
C LYS A 229 -6.58 15.94 -21.39
N PRO A 230 -6.69 15.66 -20.07
CA PRO A 230 -7.00 16.69 -19.09
C PRO A 230 -5.96 17.83 -19.12
N THR A 231 -6.43 19.07 -19.11
CA THR A 231 -5.54 20.24 -19.06
C THR A 231 -4.84 20.33 -17.71
N ARG A 232 -3.70 21.04 -17.65
CA ARG A 232 -2.95 21.26 -16.40
C ARG A 232 -3.81 21.95 -15.34
N GLU A 233 -4.68 22.87 -15.77
CA GLU A 233 -5.61 23.59 -14.90
C GLU A 233 -6.69 22.67 -14.33
N GLN A 234 -7.31 21.84 -15.17
CA GLN A 234 -8.29 20.84 -14.73
C GLN A 234 -7.68 19.86 -13.72
N ILE A 235 -6.44 19.41 -13.94
CA ILE A 235 -5.71 18.56 -12.99
C ILE A 235 -5.45 19.30 -11.68
N GLN A 236 -5.13 20.60 -11.72
CA GLN A 236 -4.87 21.39 -10.53
C GLN A 236 -6.16 21.62 -9.71
N VAL A 237 -7.28 21.89 -10.38
CA VAL A 237 -8.61 22.01 -9.74
C VAL A 237 -9.03 20.69 -9.11
N LEU A 238 -8.89 19.57 -9.84
CA LEU A 238 -9.18 18.22 -9.31
C LEU A 238 -8.30 17.89 -8.09
N ARG A 239 -7.00 18.21 -8.13
CA ARG A 239 -6.10 18.03 -6.98
C ARG A 239 -6.55 18.86 -5.78
N GLY A 240 -6.96 20.11 -5.99
CA GLY A 240 -7.52 20.97 -4.95
C GLY A 240 -8.78 20.37 -4.33
N ALA A 241 -9.73 19.92 -5.16
CA ALA A 241 -10.97 19.28 -4.71
C ALA A 241 -10.68 17.99 -3.91
N VAL A 242 -9.78 17.14 -4.38
CA VAL A 242 -9.38 15.90 -3.68
C VAL A 242 -8.68 16.20 -2.35
N LEU A 243 -7.82 17.22 -2.30
CA LEU A 243 -7.17 17.62 -1.05
C LEU A 243 -8.19 18.15 -0.04
N GLN A 244 -9.16 18.94 -0.48
CA GLN A 244 -10.24 19.43 0.36
C GLN A 244 -11.11 18.28 0.87
N ALA A 245 -11.55 17.38 -0.01
CA ALA A 245 -12.33 16.20 0.37
C ALA A 245 -11.57 15.29 1.35
N ARG A 246 -10.24 15.16 1.20
CA ARG A 246 -9.38 14.44 2.16
C ARG A 246 -9.35 15.10 3.53
N GLN A 247 -9.31 16.43 3.58
CA GLN A 247 -9.35 17.16 4.84
C GLN A 247 -10.71 17.01 5.52
N SER A 248 -11.81 17.15 4.77
CA SER A 248 -13.18 16.94 5.28
C SER A 248 -13.36 15.51 5.79
N ALA A 249 -12.96 14.50 5.01
CA ALA A 249 -13.07 13.09 5.43
C ALA A 249 -12.20 12.77 6.67
N ARG A 250 -11.07 13.44 6.83
CA ARG A 250 -10.22 13.31 8.03
C ARG A 250 -10.86 13.95 9.26
N LEU A 251 -11.51 15.10 9.10
CA LEU A 251 -12.28 15.74 10.17
C LEU A 251 -13.48 14.87 10.54
N ALA A 252 -14.23 14.38 9.55
CA ALA A 252 -15.35 13.47 9.74
C ALA A 252 -14.96 12.17 10.47
N SER A 253 -13.80 11.59 10.15
CA SER A 253 -13.24 10.41 10.83
C SER A 253 -12.86 10.71 12.30
N LEU A 254 -12.31 11.90 12.55
CA LEU A 254 -12.01 12.36 13.91
C LEU A 254 -13.29 12.62 14.71
N ASP A 255 -14.31 13.21 14.08
CA ASP A 255 -15.63 13.44 14.68
C ASP A 255 -16.30 12.09 15.01
N ALA A 256 -16.31 11.14 14.07
CA ALA A 256 -16.82 9.77 14.29
C ALA A 256 -16.06 9.02 15.41
N SER A 257 -14.80 9.39 15.65
CA SER A 257 -13.96 8.83 16.70
C SER A 257 -14.02 9.63 18.01
N ALA A 258 -14.62 10.81 18.03
CA ALA A 258 -14.83 11.61 19.21
C ALA A 258 -16.16 11.22 19.87
N PRO A 259 -16.23 11.10 21.20
CA PRO A 259 -17.51 10.96 21.88
C PRO A 259 -18.22 12.33 21.82
N GLY A 260 -19.16 12.47 20.89
CA GLY A 260 -19.92 13.70 20.70
C GLY A 260 -21.23 13.43 19.95
N PRO A 261 -22.33 14.11 20.32
CA PRO A 261 -23.64 13.94 19.69
C PRO A 261 -23.73 14.59 18.30
N ASP A 262 -22.81 15.49 17.96
CA ASP A 262 -22.84 16.28 16.72
C ASP A 262 -21.89 15.72 15.67
N LEU A 263 -22.21 14.53 15.15
CA LEU A 263 -21.49 13.98 14.01
C LEU A 263 -21.93 14.72 12.74
N THR A 264 -20.97 15.23 11.98
CA THR A 264 -21.25 15.74 10.63
C THR A 264 -21.89 14.63 9.76
N PRO A 265 -22.69 14.94 8.73
CA PRO A 265 -23.27 13.92 7.85
C PRO A 265 -22.24 12.98 7.20
N ASP A 266 -21.01 13.47 7.03
CA ASP A 266 -19.87 12.68 6.59
C ASP A 266 -19.33 11.78 7.71
N ALA A 267 -19.29 12.26 8.96
CA ALA A 267 -18.91 11.48 10.13
C ALA A 267 -19.93 10.38 10.44
N GLN A 268 -21.23 10.67 10.29
CA GLN A 268 -22.29 9.67 10.42
C GLN A 268 -22.16 8.60 9.33
N ARG A 269 -21.91 8.98 8.08
CA ARG A 269 -21.64 8.00 7.00
C ARG A 269 -20.42 7.12 7.28
N ILE A 270 -19.36 7.68 7.87
CA ILE A 270 -18.21 6.88 8.32
C ILE A 270 -18.64 5.96 9.45
N LEU A 271 -19.38 6.45 10.45
CA LEU A 271 -19.85 5.66 11.59
C LEU A 271 -20.77 4.51 11.15
N ASP A 272 -21.76 4.77 10.30
CA ASP A 272 -22.65 3.75 9.73
C ASP A 272 -21.85 2.70 8.94
N PHE A 273 -20.83 3.13 8.18
CA PHE A 273 -19.95 2.21 7.47
C PHE A 273 -19.12 1.36 8.46
N LEU A 274 -18.60 1.96 9.53
CA LEU A 274 -17.86 1.27 10.57
C LEU A 274 -18.74 0.28 11.34
N GLU A 275 -19.98 0.64 11.69
CA GLU A 275 -20.94 -0.21 12.39
C GLU A 275 -21.36 -1.40 11.53
N ASN A 276 -21.70 -1.17 10.25
CA ASN A 276 -22.03 -2.24 9.31
C ASN A 276 -20.88 -3.24 9.11
N VAL A 277 -19.62 -2.76 9.09
CA VAL A 277 -18.43 -3.63 8.95
C VAL A 277 -18.13 -4.40 10.24
N VAL A 278 -18.39 -3.80 11.41
CA VAL A 278 -18.16 -4.43 12.73
C VAL A 278 -19.21 -5.51 13.01
N ASP A 279 -20.48 -5.27 12.69
CA ASP A 279 -21.59 -6.19 12.96
C ASP A 279 -21.62 -7.39 12.02
N THR A 280 -21.09 -7.26 10.79
CA THR A 280 -21.13 -8.34 9.79
C THR A 280 -20.00 -9.37 9.90
N ALA A 281 -19.06 -9.23 10.85
CA ALA A 281 -17.85 -10.06 10.95
C ALA A 281 -17.17 -10.29 9.57
N SER A 282 -17.26 -9.29 8.70
CA SER A 282 -17.03 -9.50 7.28
C SER A 282 -15.54 -9.59 6.96
N PRO A 283 -15.10 -10.60 6.18
CA PRO A 283 -13.73 -10.65 5.68
C PRO A 283 -13.43 -9.40 4.85
N VAL A 284 -12.14 -9.04 4.76
CA VAL A 284 -11.65 -7.82 4.10
C VAL A 284 -12.26 -7.63 2.69
N ASP A 285 -12.51 -8.70 1.97
CA ASP A 285 -13.10 -8.66 0.63
C ASP A 285 -14.55 -8.12 0.60
N ALA A 286 -15.35 -8.42 1.63
CA ALA A 286 -16.72 -7.88 1.74
C ALA A 286 -16.73 -6.40 2.12
N THR A 287 -15.74 -5.94 2.91
CA THR A 287 -15.57 -4.50 3.21
C THR A 287 -15.14 -3.70 1.98
N LEU A 288 -14.45 -4.33 1.02
CA LEU A 288 -14.11 -3.73 -0.26
C LEU A 288 -15.30 -3.74 -1.23
N ALA A 289 -16.14 -4.77 -1.22
CA ALA A 289 -17.35 -4.83 -2.05
C ALA A 289 -18.38 -3.75 -1.67
N ALA A 290 -18.48 -3.40 -0.38
CA ALA A 290 -19.32 -2.28 0.08
C ALA A 290 -18.85 -0.89 -0.41
N LEU A 291 -17.63 -0.77 -0.99
CA LEU A 291 -17.13 0.47 -1.61
C LEU A 291 -17.56 0.65 -3.08
N GLU A 292 -18.15 -0.39 -3.68
CA GLU A 292 -18.51 -0.43 -5.11
C GLU A 292 -20.00 -0.21 -5.40
N GLN A 293 -20.84 -0.17 -4.36
CA GLN A 293 -22.26 0.23 -4.42
C GLN A 293 -22.40 1.75 -4.19
#